data_AF-A0AAJ3MZ23-F1
#
_entry.id   AF-A0AAJ3MZ23-F1
#
_cell.length_a   1.000
_cell.length_b   1.000
_cell.length_c   1.000
_cell.angle_alpha   90.00
_cell.angle_beta   90.00
_cell.angle_gamma   90.00
#
_symmetry.space_group_name_H-M   'P 1'
#
loop_
_entity.id
_entity.type
_entity.pdbx_description
1 polymer ?
#
loop_
_entity_poly.entity_id
_entity_poly.type
_entity_poly.pdbx_seq_one_letter_code
_entity_poly.pdbx_strand_id
1 'polypeptide(L)'
;MLMNLPEILKNQKRWKARKFKPVKSSKRTEIWYHQQLKVFVKNMTSNIERALQRPQSPFFMDSADGFQAISKQALLDYLKKYQEKDRTSEAEYIAQGFVSRGNIQNQREVSTNLKNQTGVDLAAYLNNSPNIKEKLEMTQLWNVSLISNLQADSDYLNKINNAVTQSVLSGGDIKDLAAQIKEIAKVSEKRAALIARDQTSKFNAALTQARHEDLGVKKYMWSTAGDERVRDNHAEKDGQIFEYANPPEDTGHPGHDINCRCVQIAVFDEVHEKQINEQLEKQDAGKAIAIEAFDFQAKEIAKDDVALSFVKNRNLSKPEAVILREYTGHSAQQINADLRSNKPSLKTLSFARILNRALNKLPSYKGKVWRDVDLPEKVLALYSVGEIVTEKGFVSSSRDEFERFDSARPHRLLIHSKNGKIIEKISILPLEYEVLFRSGTKFKVLKRTQKKEYLLIELQEL
;
A
#
# COMPACT_ATOMS: atom_id res chain seq x y z
N MET A 1 1.51 -10.71 -33.75
CA MET A 1 0.90 -11.78 -32.94
C MET A 1 1.25 -11.47 -31.50
N LEU A 2 0.26 -11.12 -30.67
CA LEU A 2 0.52 -10.91 -29.23
C LEU A 2 0.90 -12.26 -28.62
N MET A 3 2.02 -12.31 -27.91
CA MET A 3 2.54 -13.52 -27.30
C MET A 3 1.73 -13.84 -26.04
N ASN A 4 1.17 -15.05 -25.94
CA ASN A 4 0.50 -15.51 -24.72
C ASN A 4 1.44 -16.45 -23.96
N LEU A 5 2.19 -15.91 -23.00
CA LEU A 5 3.17 -16.65 -22.24
C LEU A 5 2.53 -17.82 -21.45
N PRO A 6 1.40 -17.65 -20.74
CA PRO A 6 0.68 -18.77 -20.13
C PRO A 6 0.41 -19.95 -21.08
N GLU A 7 -0.01 -19.70 -22.33
CA GLU A 7 -0.25 -20.77 -23.31
C GLU A 7 1.04 -21.47 -23.74
N ILE A 8 2.13 -20.73 -23.92
CA ILE A 8 3.43 -21.30 -24.25
C ILE A 8 3.94 -22.22 -23.13
N LEU A 9 3.73 -21.83 -21.87
CA LEU A 9 4.16 -22.61 -20.70
C LEU A 9 3.37 -23.91 -20.53
N LYS A 10 2.08 -23.94 -20.90
CA LYS A 10 1.27 -25.18 -20.89
C LYS A 10 1.85 -26.27 -21.79
N ASN A 11 2.51 -25.88 -22.89
CA ASN A 11 3.11 -26.81 -23.84
C ASN A 11 4.52 -27.27 -23.45
N GLN A 12 5.10 -26.74 -22.37
CA GLN A 12 6.40 -27.20 -21.87
C GLN A 12 6.23 -28.42 -20.95
N LYS A 13 6.95 -29.51 -21.26
CA LYS A 13 6.85 -30.81 -20.58
C LYS A 13 7.16 -30.83 -19.07
N ARG A 14 7.70 -29.75 -18.48
CA ARG A 14 7.88 -29.50 -17.03
C ARG A 14 8.68 -28.22 -16.85
N TRP A 15 8.02 -27.10 -16.58
CA TRP A 15 8.68 -25.94 -15.99
C TRP A 15 8.43 -25.95 -14.48
N LYS A 16 9.49 -25.82 -13.67
CA LYS A 16 9.39 -25.74 -12.20
C LYS A 16 9.58 -24.28 -11.80
N ALA A 17 8.60 -23.70 -11.12
CA ALA A 17 8.70 -22.35 -10.61
C ALA A 17 9.93 -22.23 -9.67
N ARG A 18 10.93 -21.47 -10.12
CA ARG A 18 12.12 -21.15 -9.33
C ARG A 18 11.82 -19.98 -8.39
N LYS A 19 12.68 -19.81 -7.37
CA LYS A 19 12.56 -18.77 -6.34
C LYS A 19 12.29 -17.40 -6.96
N PHE A 20 11.15 -16.82 -6.62
CA PHE A 20 10.69 -15.53 -7.13
C PHE A 20 11.62 -14.40 -6.69
N LYS A 21 11.94 -13.49 -7.61
CA LYS A 21 12.56 -12.22 -7.25
C LYS A 21 11.59 -11.07 -7.51
N PRO A 22 11.39 -10.15 -6.56
CA PRO A 22 10.59 -8.96 -6.81
C PRO A 22 11.25 -8.06 -7.87
N VAL A 23 10.47 -7.53 -8.82
CA VAL A 23 10.93 -6.51 -9.79
C VAL A 23 10.99 -5.16 -9.06
N LYS A 24 12.15 -4.85 -8.49
CA LYS A 24 12.33 -3.64 -7.67
C LYS A 24 12.54 -2.39 -8.52
N SER A 25 12.10 -1.26 -8.00
CA SER A 25 12.34 0.06 -8.57
C SER A 25 13.85 0.37 -8.68
N SER A 26 14.21 1.13 -9.71
CA SER A 26 15.61 1.49 -9.97
C SER A 26 16.13 2.54 -8.99
N LYS A 27 16.94 2.13 -8.01
CA LYS A 27 17.57 3.09 -7.08
C LYS A 27 18.46 4.11 -7.79
N ARG A 28 19.14 3.71 -8.87
CA ARG A 28 19.97 4.61 -9.68
C ARG A 28 19.12 5.69 -10.37
N THR A 29 17.96 5.31 -10.91
CA THR A 29 17.02 6.27 -11.54
C THR A 29 16.42 7.20 -10.48
N GLU A 30 16.04 6.67 -9.31
CA GLU A 30 15.56 7.48 -8.18
C GLU A 30 16.59 8.54 -7.76
N ILE A 31 17.86 8.14 -7.57
CA ILE A 31 18.94 9.04 -7.18
C ILE A 31 19.16 10.11 -8.26
N TRP A 32 19.22 9.71 -9.53
CA TRP A 32 19.40 10.66 -10.64
C TRP A 32 18.25 11.67 -10.70
N TYR A 33 17.00 11.21 -10.61
CA TYR A 33 15.84 12.08 -10.67
C TYR A 33 15.78 13.03 -9.47
N HIS A 34 16.03 12.52 -8.26
CA HIS A 34 16.17 13.34 -7.06
C HIS A 34 17.26 14.42 -7.23
N GLN A 35 18.42 14.07 -7.79
CA GLN A 35 19.48 15.04 -8.06
C GLN A 35 19.04 16.12 -9.04
N GLN A 36 18.33 15.77 -10.13
CA GLN A 36 17.80 16.75 -11.08
C GLN A 36 16.78 17.69 -10.41
N LEU A 37 15.82 17.14 -9.66
CA LEU A 37 14.83 17.94 -8.93
C LEU A 37 15.50 18.86 -7.88
N LYS A 38 16.54 18.37 -7.20
CA LYS A 38 17.30 19.16 -6.24
C LYS A 38 18.05 20.30 -6.91
N VAL A 39 18.71 20.05 -8.03
CA VAL A 39 19.39 21.09 -8.82
C VAL A 39 18.37 22.13 -9.33
N PHE A 40 17.21 21.68 -9.79
CA PHE A 40 16.12 22.55 -10.22
C PHE A 40 15.70 23.51 -9.09
N VAL A 41 15.40 22.99 -7.89
CA VAL A 41 15.06 23.80 -6.71
C VAL A 41 16.22 24.73 -6.32
N LYS A 42 17.46 24.23 -6.27
CA LYS A 42 18.64 25.02 -5.87
C LYS A 42 18.91 26.17 -6.84
N ASN A 43 18.75 25.96 -8.14
CA ASN A 43 18.87 27.01 -9.15
C ASN A 43 17.80 28.09 -8.93
N MET A 44 16.58 27.69 -8.55
CA MET A 44 15.54 28.64 -8.19
C MET A 44 15.89 29.47 -6.95
N THR A 45 16.30 28.82 -5.87
CA THR A 45 16.74 29.49 -4.64
C THR A 45 17.90 30.44 -4.90
N SER A 46 18.93 29.98 -5.62
CA SER A 46 20.12 30.79 -5.89
C SER A 46 19.82 32.05 -6.71
N ASN A 47 18.86 31.95 -7.65
CA ASN A 47 18.43 33.09 -8.46
C ASN A 47 17.64 34.13 -7.62
N ILE A 48 16.76 33.66 -6.73
CA ILE A 48 15.99 34.52 -5.82
C ILE A 48 16.90 35.16 -4.76
N GLU A 49 17.81 34.40 -4.14
CA GLU A 49 18.78 34.93 -3.18
C GLU A 49 19.69 35.98 -3.82
N ARG A 50 20.11 35.77 -5.08
CA ARG A 50 20.90 36.76 -5.81
C ARG A 50 20.10 38.03 -6.09
N ALA A 51 18.81 37.91 -6.43
CA ALA A 51 17.92 39.05 -6.61
C ALA A 51 17.73 39.83 -5.29
N LEU A 52 17.65 39.12 -4.15
CA LEU A 52 17.59 39.74 -2.82
C LEU A 52 18.90 40.45 -2.43
N GLN A 53 20.06 39.86 -2.75
CA GLN A 53 21.39 40.38 -2.36
C GLN A 53 21.94 41.47 -3.27
N ARG A 54 21.46 41.58 -4.51
CA ARG A 54 21.90 42.59 -5.48
C ARG A 54 20.77 43.53 -5.87
N PRO A 55 20.35 44.43 -4.97
CA PRO A 55 19.54 45.57 -5.37
C PRO A 55 20.32 46.50 -6.32
N GLN A 56 21.66 46.51 -6.29
CA GLN A 56 22.52 47.39 -7.10
C GLN A 56 22.93 46.78 -8.45
N SER A 57 21.95 46.53 -9.32
CA SER A 57 22.13 46.77 -10.76
C SER A 57 22.33 48.29 -10.97
N PRO A 58 22.91 48.81 -12.08
CA PRO A 58 23.06 50.25 -12.33
C PRO A 58 21.77 51.10 -12.20
N PHE A 59 20.62 50.46 -12.01
CA PHE A 59 19.30 51.04 -11.82
C PHE A 59 18.99 51.62 -10.41
N PHE A 60 19.81 51.40 -9.36
CA PHE A 60 19.39 51.69 -7.96
C PHE A 60 20.35 52.56 -7.13
N MET A 61 21.25 53.32 -7.74
CA MET A 61 22.11 54.28 -7.02
C MET A 61 21.37 55.61 -6.79
N ASP A 62 20.54 55.69 -5.74
CA ASP A 62 20.30 56.91 -4.95
C ASP A 62 19.23 56.65 -3.88
N SER A 63 19.64 56.39 -2.64
CA SER A 63 18.97 56.81 -1.39
C SER A 63 19.50 56.03 -0.19
N ALA A 64 20.12 56.76 0.74
CA ALA A 64 20.81 56.19 1.90
C ALA A 64 19.87 55.68 3.01
N ASP A 65 18.58 55.99 3.00
CA ASP A 65 17.64 55.51 4.05
C ASP A 65 16.34 54.88 3.49
N GLY A 66 16.26 54.66 2.17
CA GLY A 66 15.12 54.03 1.46
C GLY A 66 15.36 52.55 1.05
N PHE A 67 16.49 51.98 1.47
CA PHE A 67 17.12 50.81 0.86
C PHE A 67 16.39 49.46 1.09
N GLN A 68 15.61 49.32 2.17
CA GLN A 68 14.94 48.06 2.52
C GLN A 68 13.55 47.87 1.88
N ALA A 69 12.80 48.95 1.62
CA ALA A 69 11.48 48.86 0.98
C ALA A 69 11.60 48.70 -0.55
N ILE A 70 12.53 49.45 -1.17
CA ILE A 70 12.79 49.42 -2.62
C ILE A 70 13.30 48.02 -3.06
N SER A 71 14.14 47.39 -2.25
CA SER A 71 14.68 46.05 -2.54
C SER A 71 13.65 44.93 -2.45
N LYS A 72 12.66 45.01 -1.55
CA LYS A 72 11.61 43.99 -1.44
C LYS A 72 10.53 44.14 -2.52
N GLN A 73 10.16 45.37 -2.90
CA GLN A 73 9.24 45.58 -4.03
C GLN A 73 9.88 45.14 -5.36
N ALA A 74 11.17 45.47 -5.57
CA ALA A 74 11.92 44.97 -6.72
C ALA A 74 12.01 43.43 -6.74
N LEU A 75 12.07 42.79 -5.56
CA LEU A 75 12.03 41.34 -5.45
C LEU A 75 10.65 40.77 -5.83
N LEU A 76 9.53 41.42 -5.46
CA LEU A 76 8.20 41.02 -5.93
C LEU A 76 8.08 41.11 -7.46
N ASP A 77 8.58 42.20 -8.06
CA ASP A 77 8.59 42.36 -9.51
C ASP A 77 9.48 41.32 -10.20
N TYR A 78 10.63 41.00 -9.60
CA TYR A 78 11.48 39.91 -10.05
C TYR A 78 10.75 38.56 -9.99
N LEU A 79 10.10 38.25 -8.85
CA LEU A 79 9.37 36.99 -8.66
C LEU A 79 8.24 36.83 -9.67
N LYS A 80 7.52 37.92 -9.99
CA LYS A 80 6.50 37.93 -11.04
C LYS A 80 7.09 37.55 -12.41
N LYS A 81 8.16 38.23 -12.84
CA LYS A 81 8.87 37.90 -14.10
C LYS A 81 9.47 36.50 -14.07
N TYR A 82 9.92 36.04 -12.91
CA TYR A 82 10.49 34.73 -12.69
C TYR A 82 9.45 33.62 -12.86
N GLN A 83 8.22 33.86 -12.40
CA GLN A 83 7.08 32.98 -12.53
C GLN A 83 6.58 32.89 -13.98
N GLU A 84 6.60 34.01 -14.71
CA GLU A 84 6.23 34.09 -16.13
C GLU A 84 7.24 33.41 -17.08
N LYS A 85 8.46 33.10 -16.60
CA LYS A 85 9.47 32.43 -17.41
C LYS A 85 9.11 30.96 -17.64
N ASP A 86 8.89 30.62 -18.91
CA ASP A 86 8.68 29.24 -19.35
C ASP A 86 9.92 28.37 -19.06
N ARG A 87 9.67 27.26 -18.36
CA ARG A 87 10.65 26.21 -18.02
C ARG A 87 10.15 24.83 -18.41
N THR A 88 9.11 24.76 -19.22
CA THR A 88 8.52 23.52 -19.68
C THR A 88 9.59 22.61 -20.31
N SER A 89 10.51 23.16 -21.11
CA SER A 89 11.61 22.40 -21.70
C SER A 89 12.58 21.77 -20.68
N GLU A 90 12.85 22.42 -19.54
CA GLU A 90 13.70 21.85 -18.49
C GLU A 90 12.96 20.71 -17.76
N ALA A 91 11.67 20.91 -17.46
CA ALA A 91 10.82 19.90 -16.86
C ALA A 91 10.67 18.67 -17.78
N GLU A 92 10.44 18.90 -19.08
CA GLU A 92 10.36 17.86 -20.12
C GLU A 92 11.66 17.07 -20.22
N TYR A 93 12.81 17.74 -20.26
CA TYR A 93 14.11 17.07 -20.30
C TYR A 93 14.33 16.15 -19.10
N ILE A 94 14.04 16.64 -17.89
CA ILE A 94 14.17 15.86 -16.66
C ILE A 94 13.20 14.67 -16.68
N ALA A 95 11.93 14.89 -17.06
CA ALA A 95 10.90 13.87 -17.12
C ALA A 95 11.23 12.78 -18.17
N GLN A 96 11.66 13.18 -19.36
CA GLN A 96 12.08 12.27 -20.42
C GLN A 96 13.28 11.42 -20.00
N GLY A 97 14.28 12.04 -19.35
CA GLY A 97 15.44 11.33 -18.81
C GLY A 97 15.06 10.33 -17.73
N PHE A 98 14.09 10.66 -16.86
CA PHE A 98 13.55 9.75 -15.85
C PHE A 98 12.84 8.54 -16.49
N VAL A 99 11.92 8.81 -17.42
CA VAL A 99 11.12 7.78 -18.09
C VAL A 99 12.01 6.82 -18.90
N SER A 100 12.97 7.35 -19.67
CA SER A 100 13.90 6.54 -20.45
C SER A 100 14.74 5.59 -19.59
N ARG A 101 15.34 6.10 -18.51
CA ARG A 101 16.16 5.30 -17.58
C ARG A 101 15.34 4.25 -16.84
N GLY A 102 14.16 4.64 -16.35
CA GLY A 102 13.27 3.73 -15.64
C GLY A 102 12.75 2.63 -16.56
N ASN A 103 12.42 2.94 -17.81
CA ASN A 103 11.98 1.98 -18.81
C ASN A 103 13.04 0.89 -19.07
N ILE A 104 14.27 1.31 -19.36
CA ILE A 104 15.40 0.40 -19.65
C ILE A 104 15.65 -0.54 -18.46
N GLN A 105 15.70 0.02 -17.24
CA GLN A 105 15.93 -0.81 -16.05
C GLN A 105 14.77 -1.78 -15.82
N ASN A 106 13.53 -1.31 -15.87
CA ASN A 106 12.36 -2.17 -15.62
C ASN A 106 12.27 -3.29 -16.67
N GLN A 107 12.56 -3.00 -17.94
CA GLN A 107 12.59 -4.01 -19.00
C GLN A 107 13.58 -5.12 -18.67
N ARG A 108 14.80 -4.73 -18.28
CA ARG A 108 15.87 -5.67 -17.93
C ARG A 108 15.47 -6.54 -16.73
N GLU A 109 14.92 -5.93 -15.69
CA GLU A 109 14.50 -6.65 -14.47
C GLU A 109 13.35 -7.61 -14.76
N VAL A 110 12.29 -7.16 -15.45
CA VAL A 110 11.15 -8.01 -15.85
C VAL A 110 11.63 -9.16 -16.72
N SER A 111 12.43 -8.88 -17.75
CA SER A 111 12.97 -9.91 -18.64
C SER A 111 13.81 -10.94 -17.91
N THR A 112 14.72 -10.48 -17.04
CA THR A 112 15.58 -11.36 -16.24
C THR A 112 14.75 -12.20 -15.27
N ASN A 113 13.73 -11.59 -14.67
CA ASN A 113 12.83 -12.26 -13.75
C ASN A 113 12.03 -13.37 -14.42
N LEU A 114 11.40 -13.06 -15.56
CA LEU A 114 10.63 -14.02 -16.34
C LEU A 114 11.52 -15.15 -16.85
N LYS A 115 12.69 -14.84 -17.41
CA LYS A 115 13.67 -15.86 -17.83
C LYS A 115 14.09 -16.78 -16.69
N ASN A 116 14.30 -16.25 -15.50
CA ASN A 116 14.64 -17.05 -14.32
C ASN A 116 13.49 -17.94 -13.85
N GLN A 117 12.23 -17.49 -14.01
CA GLN A 117 11.05 -18.25 -13.59
C GLN A 117 10.64 -19.29 -14.61
N THR A 118 10.65 -18.95 -15.89
CA THR A 118 10.07 -19.76 -16.98
C THR A 118 11.12 -20.45 -17.84
N GLY A 119 12.37 -20.01 -17.80
CA GLY A 119 13.43 -20.45 -18.72
C GLY A 119 13.35 -19.82 -20.11
N VAL A 120 12.33 -19.00 -20.40
CA VAL A 120 12.12 -18.38 -21.72
C VAL A 120 12.73 -16.99 -21.76
N ASP A 121 13.53 -16.69 -22.78
CA ASP A 121 14.06 -15.34 -22.99
C ASP A 121 13.03 -14.47 -23.73
N LEU A 122 12.49 -13.48 -23.02
CA LEU A 122 11.41 -12.62 -23.49
C LEU A 122 11.86 -11.18 -23.75
N ALA A 123 13.17 -10.90 -23.68
CA ALA A 123 13.69 -9.54 -23.76
C ALA A 123 13.21 -8.78 -25.00
N ALA A 124 13.16 -9.46 -26.15
CA ALA A 124 12.72 -8.91 -27.42
C ALA A 124 11.21 -8.58 -27.47
N TYR A 125 10.38 -9.30 -26.70
CA TYR A 125 8.92 -9.14 -26.68
C TYR A 125 8.44 -8.10 -25.67
N LEU A 126 9.29 -7.73 -24.71
CA LEU A 126 8.99 -6.76 -23.65
C LEU A 126 9.21 -5.30 -24.07
N ASN A 127 9.45 -5.08 -25.37
CA ASN A 127 9.79 -3.79 -25.96
C ASN A 127 8.67 -3.26 -26.84
N ASN A 128 8.49 -1.93 -26.80
CA ASN A 128 7.75 -1.15 -27.80
C ASN A 128 6.30 -1.58 -28.08
N SER A 129 5.54 -2.02 -27.07
CA SER A 129 4.09 -2.19 -27.19
C SER A 129 3.33 -0.85 -27.08
N PRO A 130 2.11 -0.75 -27.63
CA PRO A 130 1.25 0.42 -27.42
C PRO A 130 0.97 0.71 -25.94
N ASN A 131 0.70 -0.32 -25.13
CA ASN A 131 0.45 -0.19 -23.69
C ASN A 131 1.66 0.40 -22.95
N ILE A 132 2.87 -0.09 -23.25
CA ILE A 132 4.10 0.47 -22.68
C ILE A 132 4.26 1.93 -23.11
N LYS A 133 4.11 2.26 -24.39
CA LYS A 133 4.24 3.64 -24.89
C LYS A 133 3.28 4.59 -24.17
N GLU A 134 2.02 4.20 -24.01
CA GLU A 134 1.03 4.98 -23.26
C GLU A 134 1.49 5.23 -21.81
N LYS A 135 2.02 4.22 -21.10
CA LYS A 135 2.55 4.41 -19.74
C LYS A 135 3.77 5.33 -19.70
N LEU A 136 4.64 5.29 -20.71
CA LEU A 136 5.78 6.20 -20.83
C LEU A 136 5.30 7.66 -21.00
N GLU A 137 4.37 7.89 -21.92
CA GLU A 137 3.82 9.21 -22.23
C GLU A 137 3.07 9.80 -21.03
N MET A 138 2.15 9.02 -20.42
CA MET A 138 1.40 9.46 -19.24
C MET A 138 2.32 9.78 -18.05
N THR A 139 3.36 8.98 -17.83
CA THR A 139 4.33 9.24 -16.76
C THR A 139 5.18 10.47 -17.06
N GLN A 140 5.54 10.71 -18.32
CA GLN A 140 6.26 11.91 -18.72
C GLN A 140 5.41 13.16 -18.46
N LEU A 141 4.16 13.18 -18.94
CA LEU A 141 3.23 14.29 -18.74
C LEU A 141 2.99 14.58 -17.25
N TRP A 142 2.77 13.52 -16.46
CA TRP A 142 2.58 13.67 -15.02
C TRP A 142 3.82 14.22 -14.32
N ASN A 143 5.01 13.75 -14.68
CA ASN A 143 6.25 14.28 -14.11
C ASN A 143 6.53 15.72 -14.51
N VAL A 144 6.25 16.11 -15.77
CA VAL A 144 6.32 17.52 -16.18
C VAL A 144 5.41 18.36 -15.30
N SER A 145 4.16 17.93 -15.09
CA SER A 145 3.23 18.62 -14.18
C SER A 145 3.76 18.69 -12.75
N LEU A 146 4.32 17.61 -12.20
CA LEU A 146 4.90 17.62 -10.84
C LEU A 146 6.10 18.57 -10.71
N ILE A 147 6.97 18.63 -11.72
CA ILE A 147 8.12 19.55 -11.74
C ILE A 147 7.62 20.99 -11.86
N SER A 148 6.67 21.25 -12.75
CA SER A 148 6.02 22.56 -12.88
C SER A 148 5.29 22.95 -11.59
N ASN A 149 4.68 22.01 -10.87
CA ASN A 149 4.02 22.27 -9.58
C ASN A 149 5.01 22.47 -8.41
N LEU A 150 6.24 21.96 -8.52
CA LEU A 150 7.32 22.36 -7.62
C LEU A 150 7.68 23.85 -7.83
N GLN A 151 7.43 24.41 -9.02
CA GLN A 151 7.65 25.81 -9.38
C GLN A 151 6.44 26.71 -9.07
N ALA A 152 5.27 26.44 -9.67
CA ALA A 152 4.18 27.40 -9.85
C ALA A 152 3.18 27.49 -8.69
N ASP A 153 2.50 26.40 -8.30
CA ASP A 153 1.14 26.56 -7.73
C ASP A 153 0.87 26.02 -6.32
N SER A 154 1.84 25.50 -5.55
CA SER A 154 1.49 25.12 -4.16
C SER A 154 2.50 25.33 -3.05
N ASP A 155 3.82 25.46 -3.30
CA ASP A 155 4.75 25.49 -2.15
C ASP A 155 5.96 26.40 -2.25
N TYR A 156 6.59 26.60 -3.41
CA TYR A 156 7.86 27.33 -3.40
C TYR A 156 7.70 28.82 -3.68
N LEU A 157 7.35 29.21 -4.90
CA LEU A 157 7.22 30.62 -5.27
C LEU A 157 6.10 31.32 -4.50
N ASN A 158 4.97 30.65 -4.24
CA ASN A 158 3.90 31.21 -3.41
C ASN A 158 4.33 31.45 -1.96
N LYS A 159 5.10 30.53 -1.34
CA LYS A 159 5.62 30.76 0.03
C LYS A 159 6.65 31.88 0.05
N ILE A 160 7.46 32.01 -1.00
CA ILE A 160 8.41 33.12 -1.13
C ILE A 160 7.65 34.44 -1.32
N ASN A 161 6.69 34.52 -2.25
CA ASN A 161 5.85 35.71 -2.45
C ASN A 161 5.17 36.14 -1.14
N ASN A 162 4.61 35.19 -0.39
CA ASN A 162 4.01 35.45 0.91
C ASN A 162 5.03 35.96 1.93
N ALA A 163 6.20 35.31 2.04
CA ALA A 163 7.27 35.75 2.94
C ALA A 163 7.77 37.17 2.61
N VAL A 164 7.97 37.47 1.32
CA VAL A 164 8.37 38.80 0.85
C VAL A 164 7.26 39.82 1.16
N THR A 165 6.00 39.52 0.84
CA THR A 165 4.86 40.40 1.11
C THR A 165 4.70 40.69 2.59
N GLN A 166 4.77 39.67 3.44
CA GLN A 166 4.72 39.84 4.90
C GLN A 166 5.90 40.69 5.40
N SER A 167 7.11 40.45 4.87
CA SER A 167 8.29 41.26 5.22
C SER A 167 8.16 42.73 4.76
N VAL A 168 7.48 43.00 3.65
CA VAL A 168 7.15 44.37 3.21
C VAL A 168 6.17 45.04 4.18
N LEU A 169 5.08 44.35 4.55
CA LEU A 169 4.03 44.90 5.40
C LEU A 169 4.47 45.12 6.85
N SER A 170 5.30 44.22 7.40
CA SER A 170 5.73 44.23 8.80
C SER A 170 7.08 44.93 9.04
N GLY A 171 7.78 45.37 7.99
CA GLY A 171 9.09 46.03 8.12
C GLY A 171 10.24 45.10 8.52
N GLY A 172 10.12 43.77 8.38
CA GLY A 172 11.15 42.81 8.84
C GLY A 172 12.52 42.93 8.13
N ASP A 173 13.60 42.45 8.75
CA ASP A 173 14.96 42.57 8.17
C ASP A 173 15.17 41.63 6.95
N ILE A 174 16.01 42.07 6.00
CA ILE A 174 16.43 41.31 4.81
C ILE A 174 17.16 40.01 5.22
N LYS A 175 17.92 40.03 6.32
CA LYS A 175 18.59 38.84 6.84
C LYS A 175 17.59 37.76 7.25
N ASP A 176 16.51 38.15 7.92
CA ASP A 176 15.44 37.24 8.34
C ASP A 176 14.69 36.70 7.13
N LEU A 177 14.39 37.55 6.14
CA LEU A 177 13.79 37.12 4.88
C LEU A 177 14.68 36.11 4.13
N ALA A 178 15.99 36.33 4.08
CA ALA A 178 16.94 35.38 3.48
C ALA A 178 16.95 34.04 4.23
N ALA A 179 16.88 34.06 5.57
CA ALA A 179 16.77 32.84 6.37
C ALA A 179 15.44 32.10 6.10
N GLN A 180 14.32 32.82 6.01
CA GLN A 180 13.01 32.24 5.68
C GLN A 180 13.01 31.59 4.28
N ILE A 181 13.59 32.25 3.27
CA ILE A 181 13.73 31.68 1.91
C ILE A 181 14.52 30.37 1.93
N LYS A 182 15.60 30.29 2.73
CA LYS A 182 16.36 29.04 2.90
C LYS A 182 15.55 27.93 3.55
N GLU A 183 14.75 28.24 4.56
CA GLU A 183 13.86 27.24 5.19
C GLU A 183 12.78 26.74 4.22
N ILE A 184 12.18 27.64 3.44
CA ILE A 184 11.24 27.28 2.37
C ILE A 184 11.92 26.35 1.35
N ALA A 185 13.15 26.65 0.95
CA ALA A 185 13.93 25.82 0.03
C ALA A 185 14.21 24.42 0.60
N LYS A 186 14.54 24.29 1.89
CA LYS A 186 14.73 22.99 2.55
C LYS A 186 13.46 22.13 2.53
N VAL A 187 12.28 22.74 2.68
CA VAL A 187 11.00 22.03 2.56
C VAL A 187 10.80 21.54 1.13
N SER A 188 11.08 22.37 0.12
CA SER A 188 11.01 21.98 -1.29
C SER A 188 12.00 20.88 -1.66
N GLU A 189 13.22 20.86 -1.09
CA GLU A 189 14.16 19.75 -1.26
C GLU A 189 13.63 18.43 -0.69
N LYS A 190 12.98 18.45 0.48
CA LYS A 190 12.32 17.26 1.04
C LYS A 190 11.17 16.78 0.15
N ARG A 191 10.39 17.71 -0.42
CA ARG A 191 9.34 17.38 -1.40
C ARG A 191 9.92 16.76 -2.68
N ALA A 192 11.04 17.27 -3.18
CA ALA A 192 11.75 16.69 -4.32
C ALA A 192 12.19 15.24 -4.05
N ALA A 193 12.71 14.94 -2.86
CA ALA A 193 13.07 13.57 -2.47
C ALA A 193 11.86 12.64 -2.40
N LEU A 194 10.73 13.14 -1.88
CA LEU A 194 9.46 12.40 -1.84
C LEU A 194 8.96 12.10 -3.25
N ILE A 195 8.91 13.10 -4.13
CA ILE A 195 8.50 12.95 -5.54
C ILE A 195 9.39 11.92 -6.22
N ALA A 196 10.71 12.02 -6.10
CA ALA A 196 11.62 11.11 -6.77
C ALA A 196 11.37 9.65 -6.37
N ARG A 197 11.21 9.38 -5.07
CA ARG A 197 10.92 8.01 -4.58
C ARG A 197 9.54 7.53 -5.01
N ASP A 198 8.51 8.35 -4.81
CA ASP A 198 7.13 8.02 -5.14
C ASP A 198 6.94 7.70 -6.63
N GLN A 199 7.44 8.59 -7.49
CA GLN A 199 7.32 8.44 -8.94
C GLN A 199 8.14 7.26 -9.47
N THR A 200 9.32 6.97 -8.90
CA THR A 200 10.10 5.78 -9.28
C THR A 200 9.34 4.49 -8.95
N SER A 201 8.73 4.38 -7.77
CA SER A 201 7.93 3.21 -7.38
C SER A 201 6.70 3.04 -8.27
N LYS A 202 5.91 4.11 -8.47
CA LYS A 202 4.70 4.09 -9.30
C LYS A 202 4.99 3.73 -10.74
N PHE A 203 6.02 4.36 -11.33
CA PHE A 203 6.40 4.09 -12.71
C PHE A 203 6.89 2.65 -12.90
N ASN A 204 7.68 2.12 -11.96
CA ASN A 204 8.11 0.74 -12.00
C ASN A 204 6.93 -0.23 -11.94
N ALA A 205 5.97 -0.01 -11.04
CA ALA A 205 4.76 -0.83 -10.94
C ALA A 205 3.91 -0.77 -12.20
N ALA A 206 3.69 0.42 -12.77
CA ALA A 206 2.90 0.60 -13.98
C ALA A 206 3.53 -0.11 -15.20
N LEU A 207 4.86 -0.01 -15.37
CA LEU A 207 5.56 -0.72 -16.45
C LEU A 207 5.58 -2.24 -16.25
N THR A 208 5.74 -2.71 -15.01
CA THR A 208 5.69 -4.14 -14.69
C THR A 208 4.31 -4.72 -15.02
N GLN A 209 3.23 -4.03 -14.63
CA GLN A 209 1.87 -4.41 -14.99
C GLN A 209 1.69 -4.47 -16.52
N ALA A 210 2.01 -3.38 -17.23
CA ALA A 210 1.84 -3.32 -18.69
C ALA A 210 2.57 -4.47 -19.41
N ARG A 211 3.81 -4.77 -18.97
CA ARG A 211 4.60 -5.88 -19.52
C ARG A 211 4.02 -7.26 -19.20
N HIS A 212 3.43 -7.44 -18.03
CA HIS A 212 2.74 -8.68 -17.68
C HIS A 212 1.48 -8.86 -18.55
N GLU A 213 0.68 -7.82 -18.70
CA GLU A 213 -0.53 -7.82 -19.52
C GLU A 213 -0.22 -8.09 -21.00
N ASP A 214 0.82 -7.48 -21.56
CA ASP A 214 1.28 -7.71 -22.94
C ASP A 214 1.69 -9.17 -23.21
N LEU A 215 2.08 -9.91 -22.16
CA LEU A 215 2.42 -11.33 -22.20
C LEU A 215 1.23 -12.24 -21.86
N GLY A 216 0.02 -11.69 -21.69
CA GLY A 216 -1.18 -12.43 -21.33
C GLY A 216 -1.25 -12.87 -19.86
N VAL A 217 -0.39 -12.34 -18.99
CA VAL A 217 -0.41 -12.65 -17.55
C VAL A 217 -1.58 -11.93 -16.90
N LYS A 218 -2.51 -12.70 -16.32
CA LYS A 218 -3.73 -12.16 -15.70
C LYS A 218 -3.62 -11.95 -14.19
N LYS A 219 -2.73 -12.69 -13.54
CA LYS A 219 -2.60 -12.75 -12.08
C LYS A 219 -1.22 -12.33 -11.61
N TYR A 220 -1.15 -11.79 -10.41
CA TYR A 220 0.10 -11.50 -9.72
C TYR A 220 -0.01 -11.85 -8.24
N MET A 221 1.11 -12.25 -7.64
CA MET A 221 1.29 -12.32 -6.21
C MET A 221 1.82 -10.97 -5.71
N TRP A 222 1.22 -10.44 -4.66
CA TRP A 222 1.67 -9.23 -3.98
C TRP A 222 2.91 -9.53 -3.14
N SER A 223 3.95 -8.71 -3.24
CA SER A 223 5.14 -8.83 -2.40
C SER A 223 5.55 -7.48 -1.84
N THR A 224 5.68 -7.40 -0.52
CA THR A 224 6.05 -6.19 0.22
C THR A 224 7.56 -6.10 0.44
N ALA A 225 8.02 -4.97 0.97
CA ALA A 225 9.41 -4.83 1.43
C ALA A 225 9.73 -5.68 2.68
N GLY A 226 8.69 -6.08 3.44
CA GLY A 226 8.83 -6.92 4.64
C GLY A 226 9.44 -6.24 5.86
N ASP A 227 9.51 -4.89 5.91
CA ASP A 227 10.04 -4.13 7.05
C ASP A 227 8.96 -3.30 7.77
N GLU A 228 9.34 -2.67 8.88
CA GLU A 228 8.43 -1.93 9.78
C GLU A 228 7.75 -0.71 9.14
N ARG A 229 8.20 -0.27 7.97
CA ARG A 229 7.60 0.86 7.23
C ARG A 229 6.52 0.41 6.26
N VAL A 230 6.29 -0.90 6.11
CA VAL A 230 5.15 -1.42 5.35
C VAL A 230 3.88 -1.18 6.16
N ARG A 231 2.86 -0.61 5.52
CA ARG A 231 1.54 -0.37 6.16
C ARG A 231 0.86 -1.71 6.46
N ASP A 232 0.11 -1.78 7.56
CA ASP A 232 -0.59 -3.00 7.98
C ASP A 232 -1.45 -3.60 6.84
N ASN A 233 -2.26 -2.78 6.17
CA ASN A 233 -3.09 -3.21 5.04
C ASN A 233 -2.32 -3.65 3.78
N HIS A 234 -1.04 -3.31 3.65
CA HIS A 234 -0.14 -3.83 2.60
C HIS A 234 0.53 -5.14 3.06
N ALA A 235 0.93 -5.21 4.32
CA ALA A 235 1.52 -6.41 4.93
C ALA A 235 0.54 -7.58 4.91
N GLU A 236 -0.74 -7.32 5.14
CA GLU A 236 -1.82 -8.30 5.03
C GLU A 236 -1.92 -8.93 3.64
N LYS A 237 -1.59 -8.17 2.58
CA LYS A 237 -1.66 -8.62 1.19
C LYS A 237 -0.44 -9.41 0.76
N ASP A 238 0.66 -9.37 1.52
CA ASP A 238 1.89 -10.09 1.19
C ASP A 238 1.64 -11.58 0.95
N GLY A 239 2.09 -12.09 -0.20
CA GLY A 239 1.88 -13.48 -0.62
C GLY A 239 0.48 -13.81 -1.16
N GLN A 240 -0.49 -12.89 -1.09
CA GLN A 240 -1.80 -13.10 -1.70
C GLN A 240 -1.74 -12.89 -3.22
N ILE A 241 -2.57 -13.65 -3.95
CA ILE A 241 -2.66 -13.60 -5.41
C ILE A 241 -3.92 -12.82 -5.80
N PHE A 242 -3.75 -11.86 -6.69
CA PHE A 242 -4.80 -11.00 -7.22
C PHE A 242 -4.80 -11.03 -8.75
N GLU A 243 -5.93 -10.67 -9.34
CA GLU A 243 -6.04 -10.43 -10.78
C GLU A 243 -5.78 -8.97 -11.10
N TYR A 244 -5.11 -8.69 -12.23
CA TYR A 244 -4.97 -7.30 -12.70
C TYR A 244 -6.33 -6.63 -12.94
N ALA A 245 -7.32 -7.40 -13.40
CA ALA A 245 -8.67 -6.91 -13.62
C ALA A 245 -9.48 -6.64 -12.34
N ASN A 246 -9.05 -7.19 -11.19
CA ASN A 246 -9.77 -7.08 -9.93
C ASN A 246 -8.79 -6.85 -8.75
N PRO A 247 -8.18 -5.65 -8.65
CA PRO A 247 -7.32 -5.30 -7.53
C PRO A 247 -8.09 -5.22 -6.20
N PRO A 248 -7.37 -5.28 -5.06
CA PRO A 248 -7.93 -4.86 -3.78
C PRO A 248 -8.50 -3.45 -3.83
N GLU A 249 -9.76 -3.28 -3.42
CA GLU A 249 -10.47 -2.00 -3.45
C GLU A 249 -9.81 -0.93 -2.57
N ASP A 250 -9.19 -1.33 -1.46
CA ASP A 250 -8.63 -0.41 -0.46
C ASP A 250 -7.25 0.17 -0.82
N THR A 251 -6.45 -0.53 -1.63
CA THR A 251 -5.07 -0.12 -1.97
C THR A 251 -4.79 -0.02 -3.47
N GLY A 252 -5.67 -0.55 -4.33
CA GLY A 252 -5.34 -0.82 -5.72
C GLY A 252 -4.21 -1.84 -5.84
N HIS A 253 -3.35 -1.68 -6.85
CA HIS A 253 -2.19 -2.55 -7.10
C HIS A 253 -0.95 -2.16 -6.27
N PRO A 254 0.02 -3.09 -6.07
CA PRO A 254 1.30 -2.76 -5.48
C PRO A 254 1.96 -1.59 -6.22
N GLY A 255 2.41 -0.58 -5.48
CA GLY A 255 3.07 0.61 -6.02
C GLY A 255 2.17 1.83 -6.25
N HIS A 256 0.84 1.72 -6.11
CA HIS A 256 -0.08 2.86 -6.30
C HIS A 256 -0.04 3.87 -5.15
N ASP A 257 -0.05 3.39 -3.91
CA ASP A 257 -0.02 4.26 -2.73
C ASP A 257 1.28 5.06 -2.63
N ILE A 258 1.19 6.23 -2.00
CA ILE A 258 2.34 7.10 -1.81
C ILE A 258 3.50 6.37 -1.13
N ASN A 259 4.70 6.50 -1.68
CA ASN A 259 5.92 5.92 -1.11
C ASN A 259 5.84 4.38 -0.92
N CYS A 260 4.97 3.71 -1.69
CA CYS A 260 4.84 2.25 -1.64
C CYS A 260 6.11 1.57 -2.17
N ARG A 261 6.46 0.43 -1.58
CA ARG A 261 7.61 -0.40 -1.96
C ARG A 261 7.21 -1.84 -2.24
N CYS A 262 5.90 -2.08 -2.37
CA CYS A 262 5.35 -3.36 -2.76
C CYS A 262 5.48 -3.53 -4.28
N VAL A 263 5.59 -4.77 -4.73
CA VAL A 263 5.73 -5.12 -6.14
C VAL A 263 4.81 -6.26 -6.54
N GLN A 264 4.69 -6.46 -7.85
CA GLN A 264 3.89 -7.50 -8.49
C GLN A 264 4.83 -8.63 -8.94
N ILE A 265 4.50 -9.88 -8.61
CA ILE A 265 5.21 -11.08 -9.09
C ILE A 265 4.25 -11.87 -9.96
N ALA A 266 4.60 -12.12 -11.23
CA ALA A 266 3.72 -12.77 -12.19
C ALA A 266 3.27 -14.18 -11.74
N VAL A 267 1.99 -14.49 -11.94
CA VAL A 267 1.40 -15.82 -11.77
C VAL A 267 0.78 -16.23 -13.11
N PHE A 268 1.28 -17.32 -13.70
CA PHE A 268 1.06 -17.63 -15.12
C PHE A 268 -0.15 -18.54 -15.35
N ASP A 269 -0.34 -19.53 -14.49
CA ASP A 269 -1.42 -20.51 -14.59
C ASP A 269 -1.79 -21.06 -13.20
N GLU A 270 -2.84 -21.89 -13.16
CA GLU A 270 -3.34 -22.51 -11.93
C GLU A 270 -2.33 -23.47 -11.29
N VAL A 271 -1.47 -24.12 -12.08
CA VAL A 271 -0.44 -25.02 -11.58
C VAL A 271 0.62 -24.21 -10.83
N HIS A 272 1.03 -23.08 -11.40
CA HIS A 272 1.98 -22.16 -10.82
C HIS A 272 1.41 -21.51 -9.56
N GLU A 273 0.16 -21.05 -9.62
CA GLU A 273 -0.57 -20.55 -8.46
C GLU A 273 -0.58 -21.58 -7.32
N LYS A 274 -0.89 -22.84 -7.61
CA LYS A 274 -0.84 -23.92 -6.61
C LYS A 274 0.56 -24.13 -6.04
N GLN A 275 1.60 -24.13 -6.87
CA GLN A 275 2.99 -24.26 -6.42
C GLN A 275 3.42 -23.11 -5.50
N ILE A 276 3.08 -21.86 -5.85
CA ILE A 276 3.34 -20.69 -5.01
C ILE A 276 2.65 -20.86 -3.66
N ASN A 277 1.35 -21.19 -3.71
CA ASN A 277 0.50 -21.38 -2.55
C ASN A 277 1.02 -22.47 -1.60
N GLU A 278 1.52 -23.59 -2.14
CA GLU A 278 2.15 -24.68 -1.37
C GLU A 278 3.50 -24.28 -0.76
N GLN A 279 4.32 -23.50 -1.48
CA GLN A 279 5.62 -23.01 -0.97
C GLN A 279 5.43 -22.02 0.17
N LEU A 280 4.54 -21.04 0.00
CA LEU A 280 4.19 -20.08 1.03
C LEU A 280 3.62 -20.78 2.26
N GLU A 281 2.75 -21.77 2.05
CA GLU A 281 2.18 -22.59 3.13
C GLU A 281 3.24 -23.29 3.97
N LYS A 282 4.21 -23.96 3.32
CA LYS A 282 5.29 -24.64 4.06
C LYS A 282 6.13 -23.66 4.86
N GLN A 283 6.41 -22.49 4.28
CA GLN A 283 7.20 -21.46 4.94
C GLN A 283 6.46 -20.82 6.11
N ASP A 284 5.15 -20.58 5.97
CA ASP A 284 4.34 -19.91 6.98
C ASP A 284 3.86 -20.85 8.07
N ALA A 285 3.49 -22.10 7.75
CA ALA A 285 3.04 -23.06 8.74
C ALA A 285 4.13 -23.30 9.80
N GLY A 286 5.38 -23.48 9.37
CA GLY A 286 6.51 -23.65 10.27
C GLY A 286 6.86 -22.43 11.13
N LYS A 287 6.34 -21.24 10.79
CA LYS A 287 6.47 -20.01 11.58
C LYS A 287 5.24 -19.73 12.44
N ALA A 288 4.06 -20.10 11.98
CA ALA A 288 2.77 -19.75 12.56
C ALA A 288 2.42 -20.60 13.78
N ILE A 289 2.78 -21.88 13.77
CA ILE A 289 2.40 -22.84 14.80
C ILE A 289 3.56 -23.83 15.05
N ALA A 290 3.69 -24.29 16.29
CA ALA A 290 4.65 -25.34 16.64
C ALA A 290 4.29 -26.65 15.92
N ILE A 291 5.28 -27.45 15.56
CA ILE A 291 5.06 -28.65 14.75
C ILE A 291 4.20 -29.69 15.48
N GLU A 292 4.33 -29.77 16.81
CA GLU A 292 3.55 -30.67 17.66
C GLU A 292 2.07 -30.29 17.66
N ALA A 293 1.77 -29.00 17.79
CA ALA A 293 0.40 -28.49 17.73
C ALA A 293 -0.18 -28.64 16.32
N PHE A 294 0.64 -28.43 15.27
CA PHE A 294 0.23 -28.66 13.89
C PHE A 294 -0.17 -30.13 13.66
N ASP A 295 0.69 -31.06 14.07
CA ASP A 295 0.45 -32.49 13.91
C ASP A 295 -0.72 -32.99 14.75
N PHE A 296 -0.91 -32.43 15.94
CA PHE A 296 -2.08 -32.70 16.78
C PHE A 296 -3.36 -32.31 16.06
N GLN A 297 -3.49 -31.04 15.64
CA GLN A 297 -4.71 -30.57 14.96
C GLN A 297 -4.96 -31.30 13.65
N ALA A 298 -3.90 -31.61 12.89
CA ALA A 298 -4.01 -32.39 11.67
C ALA A 298 -4.60 -33.78 11.91
N LYS A 299 -4.20 -34.45 13.00
CA LYS A 299 -4.74 -35.76 13.39
C LYS A 299 -6.20 -35.64 13.82
N GLU A 300 -6.55 -34.61 14.59
CA GLU A 300 -7.93 -34.41 15.03
C GLU A 300 -8.88 -34.14 13.86
N ILE A 301 -8.48 -33.31 12.89
CA ILE A 301 -9.25 -33.08 11.66
C ILE A 301 -9.44 -34.38 10.87
N ALA A 302 -8.43 -35.25 10.82
CA ALA A 302 -8.51 -36.50 10.06
C ALA A 302 -9.46 -37.54 10.70
N LYS A 303 -9.76 -37.42 11.99
CA LYS A 303 -10.69 -38.30 12.73
C LYS A 303 -12.14 -37.81 12.72
N ASP A 304 -12.35 -36.52 12.44
CA ASP A 304 -13.66 -35.89 12.42
C ASP A 304 -14.19 -35.83 10.97
N ASP A 305 -15.17 -36.68 10.65
CA ASP A 305 -15.75 -36.78 9.32
C ASP A 305 -16.41 -35.46 8.85
N VAL A 306 -16.94 -34.66 9.78
CA VAL A 306 -17.58 -33.37 9.47
C VAL A 306 -16.50 -32.34 9.11
N ALA A 307 -15.45 -32.25 9.92
CA ALA A 307 -14.31 -31.37 9.65
C ALA A 307 -13.58 -31.79 8.37
N LEU A 308 -13.34 -33.09 8.17
CA LEU A 308 -12.68 -33.60 6.98
C LEU A 308 -13.49 -33.32 5.71
N SER A 309 -14.81 -33.51 5.76
CA SER A 309 -15.72 -33.17 4.66
C SER A 309 -15.74 -31.67 4.38
N PHE A 310 -15.71 -30.83 5.42
CA PHE A 310 -15.61 -29.38 5.29
C PHE A 310 -14.31 -28.97 4.56
N VAL A 311 -13.16 -29.52 4.98
CA VAL A 311 -11.85 -29.26 4.36
C VAL A 311 -11.84 -29.62 2.87
N LYS A 312 -12.33 -30.82 2.53
CA LYS A 312 -12.38 -31.30 1.14
C LYS A 312 -13.30 -30.44 0.27
N ASN A 313 -14.52 -30.16 0.73
CA ASN A 313 -15.52 -29.41 -0.03
C ASN A 313 -15.13 -27.95 -0.28
N ARG A 314 -14.21 -27.41 0.54
CA ARG A 314 -13.71 -26.03 0.43
C ARG A 314 -12.32 -25.94 -0.20
N ASN A 315 -11.73 -27.07 -0.58
CA ASN A 315 -10.38 -27.16 -1.12
C ASN A 315 -9.36 -26.43 -0.21
N LEU A 316 -9.51 -26.61 1.11
CA LEU A 316 -8.55 -26.10 2.09
C LEU A 316 -7.32 -26.99 2.07
N SER A 317 -6.15 -26.37 2.16
CA SER A 317 -4.90 -27.09 2.39
C SER A 317 -4.82 -27.60 3.83
N LYS A 318 -3.85 -28.48 4.08
CA LYS A 318 -3.58 -28.98 5.43
C LYS A 318 -3.23 -27.82 6.39
N PRO A 319 -2.33 -26.88 6.06
CA PRO A 319 -2.08 -25.73 6.95
C PRO A 319 -3.26 -24.80 7.15
N GLU A 320 -4.05 -24.51 6.12
CA GLU A 320 -5.25 -23.68 6.24
C GLU A 320 -6.26 -24.31 7.20
N ALA A 321 -6.53 -25.61 7.05
CA ALA A 321 -7.43 -26.35 7.91
C ALA A 321 -6.95 -26.40 9.36
N VAL A 322 -5.66 -26.67 9.57
CA VAL A 322 -5.03 -26.70 10.90
C VAL A 322 -5.10 -25.34 11.58
N ILE A 323 -4.71 -24.27 10.89
CA ILE A 323 -4.72 -22.91 11.45
C ILE A 323 -6.14 -22.44 11.73
N LEU A 324 -7.09 -22.75 10.85
CA LEU A 324 -8.50 -22.43 11.05
C LEU A 324 -9.06 -23.13 12.29
N ARG A 325 -8.79 -24.43 12.46
CA ARG A 325 -9.19 -25.17 13.66
C ARG A 325 -8.50 -24.67 14.92
N GLU A 326 -7.18 -24.46 14.87
CA GLU A 326 -6.39 -23.97 16.00
C GLU A 326 -6.86 -22.60 16.48
N TYR A 327 -7.27 -21.73 15.54
CA TYR A 327 -7.82 -20.42 15.87
C TYR A 327 -9.08 -20.52 16.73
N THR A 328 -9.98 -21.46 16.44
CA THR A 328 -11.21 -21.65 17.24
C THR A 328 -10.97 -22.13 18.68
N GLY A 329 -9.72 -22.44 19.04
CA GLY A 329 -9.34 -22.77 20.39
C GLY A 329 -8.45 -21.71 21.05
N HIS A 330 -7.36 -22.18 21.65
CA HIS A 330 -6.53 -21.39 22.56
C HIS A 330 -5.79 -20.25 21.86
N SER A 331 -5.59 -20.33 20.54
CA SER A 331 -4.79 -19.35 19.81
C SER A 331 -5.52 -18.03 19.53
N ALA A 332 -6.86 -18.00 19.47
CA ALA A 332 -7.62 -16.79 19.11
C ALA A 332 -7.27 -15.57 19.98
N GLN A 333 -7.19 -15.74 21.31
CA GLN A 333 -6.94 -14.63 22.21
C GLN A 333 -5.56 -14.01 21.97
N GLN A 334 -4.50 -14.84 21.94
CA GLN A 334 -3.12 -14.37 21.78
C GLN A 334 -2.89 -13.78 20.39
N ILE A 335 -3.38 -14.41 19.33
CA ILE A 335 -3.24 -13.93 17.95
C ILE A 335 -3.93 -12.58 17.78
N ASN A 336 -5.18 -12.45 18.25
CA ASN A 336 -5.90 -11.18 18.13
C ASN A 336 -5.30 -10.06 19.01
N ALA A 337 -4.79 -10.39 20.20
CA ALA A 337 -4.11 -9.42 21.05
C ALA A 337 -2.84 -8.88 20.37
N ASP A 338 -2.03 -9.77 19.78
CA ASP A 338 -0.81 -9.39 19.09
C ASP A 338 -1.08 -8.63 17.78
N LEU A 339 -2.13 -9.00 17.02
CA LEU A 339 -2.58 -8.23 15.84
C LEU A 339 -3.06 -6.82 16.18
N ARG A 340 -3.67 -6.62 17.36
CA ARG A 340 -4.09 -5.28 17.81
C ARG A 340 -2.92 -4.43 18.34
N SER A 341 -1.76 -5.04 18.57
CA SER A 341 -0.56 -4.32 18.98
C SER A 341 -0.02 -3.43 17.85
N ASN A 342 0.93 -2.54 18.19
CA ASN A 342 1.63 -1.74 17.19
C ASN A 342 2.73 -2.51 16.45
N LYS A 343 3.07 -3.73 16.89
CA LYS A 343 4.16 -4.52 16.31
C LYS A 343 3.89 -6.02 16.44
N PRO A 344 2.97 -6.58 15.63
CA PRO A 344 2.66 -8.00 15.66
C PRO A 344 3.91 -8.86 15.39
N SER A 345 4.01 -10.01 16.05
CA SER A 345 5.12 -10.95 15.83
C SER A 345 5.07 -11.61 14.46
N LEU A 346 6.21 -12.09 13.95
CA LEU A 346 6.25 -12.87 12.70
C LEU A 346 5.38 -14.13 12.75
N LYS A 347 5.28 -14.77 13.93
CA LYS A 347 4.37 -15.91 14.16
C LYS A 347 2.93 -15.50 13.90
N THR A 348 2.47 -14.42 14.53
CA THR A 348 1.10 -13.89 14.39
C THR A 348 0.82 -13.45 12.96
N LEU A 349 1.75 -12.77 12.29
CA LEU A 349 1.59 -12.35 10.90
C LEU A 349 1.47 -13.56 9.96
N SER A 350 2.31 -14.60 10.13
CA SER A 350 2.18 -15.85 9.35
C SER A 350 0.88 -16.60 9.66
N PHE A 351 0.46 -16.65 10.93
CA PHE A 351 -0.81 -17.25 11.33
C PHE A 351 -2.00 -16.54 10.67
N ALA A 352 -2.05 -15.20 10.78
CA ALA A 352 -3.11 -14.38 10.21
C ALA A 352 -3.17 -14.49 8.68
N ARG A 353 -2.00 -14.56 8.01
CA ARG A 353 -1.93 -14.74 6.56
C ARG A 353 -2.56 -16.07 6.11
N ILE A 354 -2.22 -17.18 6.78
CA ILE A 354 -2.81 -18.49 6.48
C ILE A 354 -4.32 -18.47 6.78
N LEU A 355 -4.74 -17.90 7.91
CA LEU A 355 -6.14 -17.87 8.30
C LEU A 355 -6.99 -17.03 7.35
N ASN A 356 -6.56 -15.82 6.98
CA ASN A 356 -7.27 -14.99 6.00
C ASN A 356 -7.40 -15.69 4.64
N ARG A 357 -6.35 -16.40 4.21
CA ARG A 357 -6.38 -17.19 2.98
C ARG A 357 -7.37 -18.36 3.06
N ALA A 358 -7.44 -19.05 4.19
CA ALA A 358 -8.45 -20.08 4.43
C ALA A 358 -9.87 -19.48 4.35
N LEU A 359 -10.11 -18.34 5.02
CA LEU A 359 -11.39 -17.65 5.03
C LEU A 359 -11.82 -17.16 3.63
N ASN A 360 -10.88 -16.74 2.78
CA ASN A 360 -11.18 -16.32 1.40
C ASN A 360 -11.76 -17.44 0.53
N LYS A 361 -11.50 -18.71 0.86
CA LYS A 361 -12.04 -19.88 0.15
C LYS A 361 -13.46 -20.26 0.61
N LEU A 362 -13.94 -19.64 1.69
CA LEU A 362 -15.25 -19.92 2.26
C LEU A 362 -16.32 -18.98 1.67
N PRO A 363 -17.56 -19.46 1.50
CA PRO A 363 -18.65 -18.64 1.00
C PRO A 363 -19.00 -17.58 2.03
N SER A 364 -19.33 -16.40 1.55
CA SER A 364 -19.83 -15.31 2.38
C SER A 364 -21.20 -15.65 2.97
N TYR A 365 -21.34 -15.44 4.28
CA TYR A 365 -22.60 -15.40 4.98
C TYR A 365 -23.15 -13.98 4.97
N LYS A 366 -24.44 -13.84 4.65
CA LYS A 366 -25.18 -12.59 4.70
C LYS A 366 -26.28 -12.71 5.72
N GLY A 367 -26.23 -11.90 6.77
CA GLY A 367 -27.15 -11.99 7.89
C GLY A 367 -26.65 -11.26 9.12
N LYS A 368 -27.45 -11.32 10.19
CA LYS A 368 -27.09 -10.73 11.48
C LYS A 368 -26.26 -11.73 12.29
N VAL A 369 -25.23 -11.23 12.96
CA VAL A 369 -24.41 -12.01 13.90
C VAL A 369 -24.14 -11.19 15.14
N TRP A 370 -23.88 -11.89 16.24
CA TRP A 370 -23.75 -11.31 17.57
C TRP A 370 -22.38 -11.60 18.17
N ARG A 371 -21.84 -10.67 18.94
CA ARG A 371 -20.60 -10.87 19.70
C ARG A 371 -20.69 -10.09 21.01
N ASP A 372 -20.53 -10.81 22.12
CA ASP A 372 -20.32 -10.19 23.42
C ASP A 372 -18.82 -9.95 23.63
N VAL A 373 -18.48 -8.74 24.06
CA VAL A 373 -17.10 -8.26 24.17
C VAL A 373 -16.94 -7.27 25.32
N ASP A 374 -15.81 -7.36 26.02
CA ASP A 374 -15.37 -6.30 26.91
C ASP A 374 -14.41 -5.38 26.14
N LEU A 375 -14.87 -4.15 25.87
CA LEU A 375 -14.11 -3.14 25.14
C LEU A 375 -13.56 -2.14 26.16
N PRO A 376 -12.23 -2.02 26.30
CA PRO A 376 -11.64 -0.94 27.09
C PRO A 376 -12.14 0.41 26.60
N GLU A 377 -12.29 1.37 27.51
CA GLU A 377 -12.89 2.69 27.22
C GLU A 377 -12.28 3.39 26.00
N LYS A 378 -10.95 3.33 25.85
CA LYS A 378 -10.23 3.89 24.69
C LYS A 378 -10.62 3.24 23.36
N VAL A 379 -10.90 1.94 23.37
CA VAL A 379 -11.35 1.20 22.19
C VAL A 379 -12.82 1.48 21.93
N LEU A 380 -13.66 1.50 22.97
CA LEU A 380 -15.07 1.83 22.87
C LEU A 380 -15.31 3.23 22.27
N ALA A 381 -14.44 4.19 22.54
CA ALA A 381 -14.52 5.54 21.96
C ALA A 381 -14.45 5.54 20.42
N LEU A 382 -13.74 4.57 19.83
CA LEU A 382 -13.67 4.39 18.37
C LEU A 382 -15.01 3.98 17.77
N TYR A 383 -15.86 3.32 18.55
CA TYR A 383 -17.19 2.86 18.14
C TYR A 383 -18.24 3.97 18.25
N SER A 384 -17.96 5.15 17.70
CA SER A 384 -18.88 6.29 17.68
C SER A 384 -19.81 6.23 16.47
N VAL A 385 -21.08 6.62 16.63
CA VAL A 385 -22.09 6.52 15.56
C VAL A 385 -21.64 7.32 14.33
N GLY A 386 -21.68 6.68 13.15
CA GLY A 386 -21.23 7.25 11.89
C GLY A 386 -19.78 6.91 11.51
N GLU A 387 -18.94 6.59 12.51
CA GLU A 387 -17.53 6.27 12.29
C GLU A 387 -17.32 4.89 11.64
N ILE A 388 -16.17 4.74 10.99
CA ILE A 388 -15.70 3.47 10.44
C ILE A 388 -14.61 2.92 11.35
N VAL A 389 -14.87 1.78 11.97
CA VAL A 389 -13.91 1.05 12.80
C VAL A 389 -13.24 -0.03 11.96
N THR A 390 -11.91 -0.09 12.02
CA THR A 390 -11.12 -1.19 11.43
C THR A 390 -10.67 -2.13 12.54
N GLU A 391 -11.18 -3.36 12.55
CA GLU A 391 -10.75 -4.38 13.51
C GLU A 391 -9.46 -5.03 13.01
N LYS A 392 -8.33 -4.70 13.66
CA LYS A 392 -7.01 -5.27 13.31
C LYS A 392 -6.95 -6.78 13.52
N GLY A 393 -7.66 -7.29 14.53
CA GLY A 393 -7.80 -8.73 14.78
C GLY A 393 -8.92 -9.34 13.93
N PHE A 394 -9.02 -10.66 13.95
CA PHE A 394 -10.20 -11.36 13.46
C PHE A 394 -11.37 -11.13 14.44
N VAL A 395 -12.59 -11.11 13.91
CA VAL A 395 -13.81 -10.94 14.72
C VAL A 395 -14.60 -12.23 14.70
N SER A 396 -14.56 -13.00 15.79
CA SER A 396 -15.46 -14.14 16.00
C SER A 396 -16.84 -13.65 16.43
N SER A 397 -17.88 -14.19 15.85
CA SER A 397 -19.27 -13.87 16.17
C SER A 397 -20.14 -15.11 16.03
N SER A 398 -21.36 -15.06 16.54
CA SER A 398 -22.30 -16.18 16.49
C SER A 398 -23.54 -15.81 15.67
N ARG A 399 -24.09 -16.79 14.95
CA ARG A 399 -25.41 -16.67 14.31
C ARG A 399 -26.55 -16.88 15.29
N ASP A 400 -26.27 -17.39 16.49
CA ASP A 400 -27.28 -17.57 17.51
C ASP A 400 -27.51 -16.25 18.25
N GLU A 401 -28.76 -15.76 18.19
CA GLU A 401 -29.19 -14.60 18.96
C GLU A 401 -29.41 -14.97 20.44
N PHE A 402 -29.75 -16.23 20.71
CA PHE A 402 -30.17 -16.75 22.01
C PHE A 402 -29.03 -17.37 22.82
N GLU A 403 -27.81 -17.36 22.31
CA GLU A 403 -26.64 -17.55 23.15
C GLU A 403 -26.75 -16.57 24.33
N ARG A 404 -26.72 -17.12 25.54
CA ARG A 404 -26.90 -16.36 26.77
C ARG A 404 -25.88 -15.24 26.77
N PHE A 405 -26.38 -14.01 26.85
CA PHE A 405 -25.54 -12.83 27.01
C PHE A 405 -24.51 -13.09 28.13
N ASP A 406 -23.23 -13.00 27.78
CA ASP A 406 -22.16 -13.16 28.75
C ASP A 406 -22.12 -11.91 29.64
N SER A 407 -22.72 -12.00 30.83
CA SER A 407 -22.78 -10.89 31.78
C SER A 407 -21.41 -10.37 32.22
N ALA A 408 -20.33 -11.12 31.97
CA ALA A 408 -18.96 -10.65 32.19
C ALA A 408 -18.48 -9.64 31.13
N ARG A 409 -19.23 -9.45 30.03
CA ARG A 409 -18.85 -8.61 28.90
C ARG A 409 -19.87 -7.48 28.68
N PRO A 410 -19.58 -6.24 29.11
CA PRO A 410 -20.59 -5.18 29.17
C PRO A 410 -21.02 -4.60 27.81
N HIS A 411 -20.47 -5.08 26.69
CA HIS A 411 -20.80 -4.60 25.35
C HIS A 411 -21.21 -5.76 24.44
N ARG A 412 -22.29 -5.55 23.68
CA ARG A 412 -22.77 -6.50 22.68
C ARG A 412 -22.74 -5.85 21.30
N LEU A 413 -22.10 -6.51 20.35
CA LEU A 413 -22.08 -6.10 18.95
C LEU A 413 -23.16 -6.85 18.19
N LEU A 414 -23.99 -6.11 17.45
CA LEU A 414 -24.88 -6.63 16.41
C LEU A 414 -24.26 -6.25 15.06
N ILE A 415 -23.81 -7.24 14.29
CA ILE A 415 -23.13 -7.01 13.02
C ILE A 415 -24.02 -7.48 11.87
N HIS A 416 -24.31 -6.58 10.93
CA HIS A 416 -24.89 -6.91 9.63
C HIS A 416 -23.79 -7.39 8.70
N SER A 417 -23.62 -8.72 8.64
CA SER A 417 -22.59 -9.40 7.86
C SER A 417 -22.93 -9.40 6.36
N LYS A 418 -21.93 -9.14 5.54
CA LYS A 418 -21.90 -9.31 4.09
C LYS A 418 -20.94 -10.44 3.67
N ASN A 419 -19.80 -10.56 4.34
CA ASN A 419 -18.68 -11.43 3.97
C ASN A 419 -18.14 -12.31 5.10
N GLY A 420 -18.78 -12.34 6.28
CA GLY A 420 -18.40 -13.26 7.36
C GLY A 420 -18.44 -14.73 6.91
N LYS A 421 -17.63 -15.59 7.51
CA LYS A 421 -17.51 -17.01 7.09
C LYS A 421 -17.98 -17.94 8.18
N ILE A 422 -18.89 -18.85 7.84
CA ILE A 422 -19.32 -19.92 8.76
C ILE A 422 -18.20 -20.96 8.87
N ILE A 423 -17.73 -21.19 10.10
CA ILE A 423 -16.62 -22.11 10.39
C ILE A 423 -16.97 -23.20 11.42
N GLU A 424 -18.25 -23.26 11.81
CA GLU A 424 -18.78 -24.22 12.80
C GLU A 424 -18.31 -25.67 12.56
N LYS A 425 -18.24 -26.11 11.30
CA LYS A 425 -17.94 -27.50 10.92
C LYS A 425 -16.49 -27.92 11.10
N ILE A 426 -15.57 -26.99 11.32
CA ILE A 426 -14.15 -27.27 11.60
C ILE A 426 -13.72 -26.79 12.99
N SER A 427 -14.58 -26.02 13.66
CA SER A 427 -14.35 -25.48 14.99
C SER A 427 -14.14 -26.60 16.03
N ILE A 428 -13.32 -26.34 17.04
CA ILE A 428 -13.26 -27.19 18.24
C ILE A 428 -14.53 -27.05 19.10
N LEU A 429 -15.30 -25.98 18.88
CA LEU A 429 -16.54 -25.63 19.59
C LEU A 429 -17.68 -25.41 18.57
N PRO A 430 -18.18 -26.46 17.91
CA PRO A 430 -19.14 -26.34 16.81
C PRO A 430 -20.51 -25.76 17.22
N LEU A 431 -20.83 -25.81 18.51
CA LEU A 431 -22.10 -25.30 19.07
C LEU A 431 -22.13 -23.77 19.22
N GLU A 432 -21.01 -23.07 19.01
CA GLU A 432 -20.98 -21.59 19.02
C GLU A 432 -21.50 -20.98 17.72
N TYR A 433 -21.91 -21.79 16.74
CA TYR A 433 -22.44 -21.36 15.43
C TYR A 433 -21.59 -20.26 14.76
N GLU A 434 -20.26 -20.40 14.90
CA GLU A 434 -19.32 -19.31 14.67
C GLU A 434 -19.32 -18.81 13.22
N VAL A 435 -19.43 -17.49 13.09
CA VAL A 435 -19.14 -16.71 11.90
C VAL A 435 -17.91 -15.85 12.19
N LEU A 436 -16.84 -16.11 11.43
CA LEU A 436 -15.56 -15.44 11.57
C LEU A 436 -15.37 -14.39 10.47
N PHE A 437 -15.00 -13.18 10.87
CA PHE A 437 -14.55 -12.13 9.95
C PHE A 437 -13.02 -12.10 9.90
N ARG A 438 -12.49 -11.74 8.73
CA ARG A 438 -11.06 -11.60 8.47
C ARG A 438 -10.42 -10.53 9.37
N SER A 439 -9.12 -10.64 9.60
CA SER A 439 -8.38 -9.52 10.19
C SER A 439 -8.44 -8.30 9.27
N GLY A 440 -8.49 -7.10 9.84
CA GLY A 440 -8.60 -5.85 9.08
C GLY A 440 -10.01 -5.53 8.58
N THR A 441 -11.04 -6.29 8.96
CA THR A 441 -12.42 -6.04 8.53
C THR A 441 -12.90 -4.68 9.04
N LYS A 442 -13.60 -3.93 8.17
CA LYS A 442 -14.12 -2.60 8.47
C LYS A 442 -15.62 -2.65 8.74
N PHE A 443 -16.04 -1.95 9.78
CA PHE A 443 -17.43 -1.83 10.18
C PHE A 443 -17.82 -0.36 10.35
N LYS A 444 -18.94 0.03 9.76
CA LYS A 444 -19.56 1.32 10.04
C LYS A 444 -20.47 1.20 11.26
N VAL A 445 -20.32 2.10 12.22
CA VAL A 445 -21.18 2.14 13.41
C VAL A 445 -22.51 2.80 13.04
N LEU A 446 -23.59 2.03 13.07
CA LEU A 446 -24.93 2.51 12.75
C LEU A 446 -25.62 3.11 13.97
N LYS A 447 -25.50 2.46 15.13
CA LYS A 447 -26.25 2.83 16.33
C LYS A 447 -25.57 2.37 17.61
N ARG A 448 -25.77 3.11 18.69
CA ARG A 448 -25.46 2.69 20.07
C ARG A 448 -26.72 2.80 20.91
N THR A 449 -27.04 1.77 21.69
CA THR A 449 -28.23 1.73 22.56
C THR A 449 -27.86 1.16 23.91
N GLN A 450 -27.95 1.96 24.98
CA GLN A 450 -27.78 1.44 26.33
C GLN A 450 -28.98 0.54 26.68
N LYS A 451 -28.71 -0.71 27.02
CA LYS A 451 -29.67 -1.65 27.62
C LYS A 451 -29.41 -1.72 29.13
N LYS A 452 -30.31 -2.41 29.85
CA LYS A 452 -30.22 -2.53 31.31
C LYS A 452 -28.90 -3.17 31.76
N GLU A 453 -28.39 -4.14 31.01
CA GLU A 453 -27.21 -4.95 31.40
C GLU A 453 -25.98 -4.71 30.51
N TYR A 454 -26.14 -4.10 29.34
CA TYR A 454 -25.06 -3.91 28.38
C TYR A 454 -25.29 -2.75 27.42
N LEU A 455 -24.23 -2.32 26.75
CA LEU A 455 -24.32 -1.39 25.62
C LEU A 455 -24.42 -2.18 24.31
N LEU A 456 -25.52 -2.02 23.58
CA LEU A 456 -25.67 -2.57 22.23
C LEU A 456 -25.06 -1.64 21.19
N ILE A 457 -24.16 -2.16 20.36
CA ILE A 457 -23.53 -1.43 19.25
C ILE A 457 -23.90 -2.14 17.95
N GLU A 458 -24.61 -1.44 17.07
CA GLU A 458 -25.04 -1.95 15.78
C GLU A 458 -24.04 -1.53 14.70
N LEU A 459 -23.56 -2.50 13.93
CA LEU A 459 -22.46 -2.39 12.99
C LEU A 459 -22.88 -2.89 11.61
N GLN A 460 -22.46 -2.19 10.56
CA GLN A 460 -22.58 -2.66 9.19
C GLN A 460 -21.21 -3.01 8.65
N GLU A 461 -21.02 -4.25 8.18
CA GLU A 461 -19.82 -4.60 7.43
C GLU A 461 -19.78 -3.80 6.13
N LEU A 462 -18.62 -3.21 5.83
CA LEU A 462 -18.42 -2.41 4.63
C LEU A 462 -18.16 -3.29 3.42
#